data_AF-A0AB73BHR4-F1
#
_entry.id   AF-A0AB73BHR4-F1
#
_cell.length_a   1.000
_cell.length_b   1.000
_cell.length_c   1.000
_cell.angle_alpha   90.00
_cell.angle_beta   90.00
_cell.angle_gamma   90.00
#
_symmetry.space_group_name_H-M   'P 1'
#
loop_
_entity.id
_entity.type
_entity.pdbx_description
1 polymer ?
#
loop_
_entity_poly.entity_id
_entity_poly.type
_entity_poly.pdbx_seq_one_letter_code
_entity_poly.pdbx_strand_id
1 'polypeptide(L)'
;MIEAFREFDFSFVKRKEFKEDSVREVLIVPILDRLGYKPYGDYSVERTKALIHPYVLIGTKEQKINIFPDYILKVKGKSVCVLDAKSPRENIKSGKNVEQAYSYAIHPEIRANLYALCNGIELTVFHINQIKPIIQMPLEELNDNWEEIETIIAPYKIQSYLPFPEKLYPDYGIYLYKQGITKNIKQCDYEVPVDHIARVNDYTFSININRKAGDVEYAVAFDFDKKRLAEFLSTMSEERAQEVFSALTRQPYSVDIQPPHKVDIISRLGEPTQTKYEEIIPLIIKAFG
;
A
#
# COMPACT_ATOMS: atom_id res chain seq x y z
N MET A 1 2.79 -28.30 9.66
CA MET A 1 2.97 -28.20 11.13
C MET A 1 4.39 -27.83 11.44
N ILE A 2 4.58 -26.78 12.23
CA ILE A 2 5.83 -26.28 12.80
C ILE A 2 6.05 -27.05 14.10
N GLU A 3 7.07 -27.92 14.14
CA GLU A 3 7.34 -28.77 15.31
C GLU A 3 7.66 -27.95 16.56
N ALA A 4 8.44 -26.86 16.39
CA ALA A 4 8.78 -25.95 17.48
C ALA A 4 7.56 -25.38 18.21
N PHE A 5 6.41 -25.24 17.54
CA PHE A 5 5.21 -24.67 18.15
C PHE A 5 4.37 -25.69 18.92
N ARG A 6 4.56 -27.00 18.72
CA ARG A 6 3.82 -28.03 19.48
C ARG A 6 4.15 -28.00 20.96
N GLU A 7 5.41 -27.76 21.28
CA GLU A 7 5.95 -27.81 22.64
C GLU A 7 6.20 -26.41 23.21
N PHE A 8 5.95 -25.37 22.42
CA PHE A 8 6.14 -23.99 22.85
C PHE A 8 4.93 -23.50 23.65
N ASP A 9 5.16 -23.14 24.91
CA ASP A 9 4.15 -22.48 25.73
C ASP A 9 4.05 -20.99 25.37
N PHE A 10 3.01 -20.62 24.62
CA PHE A 10 2.74 -19.25 24.20
C PHE A 10 2.50 -18.28 25.36
N SER A 11 2.28 -18.76 26.59
CA SER A 11 2.24 -17.90 27.78
C SER A 11 3.57 -17.15 28.01
N PHE A 12 4.70 -17.70 27.54
CA PHE A 12 6.01 -17.07 27.65
C PHE A 12 6.13 -15.79 26.82
N VAL A 13 5.42 -15.68 25.69
CA VAL A 13 5.43 -14.48 24.83
C VAL A 13 4.95 -13.23 25.58
N LYS A 14 4.08 -13.41 26.57
CA LYS A 14 3.52 -12.30 27.36
C LYS A 14 4.49 -11.78 28.44
N ARG A 15 5.60 -12.48 28.70
CA ARG A 15 6.58 -12.11 29.72
C ARG A 15 7.38 -10.86 29.33
N LYS A 16 8.02 -10.20 30.29
CA LYS A 16 8.76 -8.94 30.04
C LYS A 16 10.06 -9.16 29.28
N GLU A 17 10.63 -10.33 29.47
CA GLU A 17 11.90 -10.77 28.92
C GLU A 17 11.78 -11.18 27.45
N PHE A 18 10.58 -11.58 27.01
CA PHE A 18 10.32 -11.91 25.61
C PHE A 18 10.20 -10.63 24.79
N LYS A 19 11.25 -10.36 24.01
CA LYS A 19 11.42 -9.13 23.22
C LYS A 19 11.49 -9.48 21.73
N GLU A 20 11.67 -8.46 20.91
CA GLU A 20 11.71 -8.57 19.44
C GLU A 20 12.75 -9.59 18.93
N ASP A 21 13.92 -9.66 19.57
CA ASP A 21 14.94 -10.68 19.28
C ASP A 21 14.44 -12.11 19.53
N SER A 22 13.63 -12.32 20.57
CA SER A 22 13.00 -13.60 20.86
C SER A 22 11.94 -13.93 19.82
N VAL A 23 11.13 -12.95 19.38
CA VAL A 23 10.16 -13.14 18.29
C VAL A 23 10.88 -13.55 17.00
N ARG A 24 11.99 -12.87 16.70
CA ARG A 24 12.83 -13.13 15.51
C ARG A 24 13.30 -14.59 15.49
N GLU A 25 14.02 -15.04 16.51
CA GLU A 25 14.69 -16.34 16.48
C GLU A 25 13.81 -17.51 16.92
N VAL A 26 12.93 -17.33 17.91
CA VAL A 26 12.13 -18.43 18.47
C VAL A 26 10.86 -18.68 17.66
N LEU A 27 10.30 -17.66 17.01
CA LEU A 27 8.99 -17.76 16.35
C LEU A 27 9.09 -17.61 14.83
N ILE A 28 9.73 -16.56 14.33
CA ILE A 28 9.77 -16.31 12.88
C ILE A 28 10.66 -17.33 12.15
N VAL A 29 11.85 -17.64 12.68
CA VAL A 29 12.77 -18.60 12.01
C VAL A 29 12.09 -19.96 11.75
N PRO A 30 11.42 -20.61 12.73
CA PRO A 30 10.68 -21.85 12.47
C PRO A 30 9.58 -21.73 11.40
N ILE A 31 8.89 -20.58 11.33
CA ILE A 31 7.88 -20.32 10.29
C ILE A 31 8.54 -20.30 8.91
N LEU A 32 9.64 -19.56 8.76
CA LEU A 32 10.38 -19.45 7.49
C LEU A 32 10.94 -20.79 7.03
N ASP A 33 11.47 -21.59 7.96
CA ASP A 33 11.95 -22.93 7.68
C ASP A 33 10.81 -23.85 7.20
N ARG A 34 9.63 -23.78 7.82
CA ARG A 34 8.47 -24.58 7.39
C ARG A 34 7.87 -24.11 6.07
N LEU A 35 7.98 -22.83 5.72
CA LEU A 35 7.63 -22.30 4.40
C LEU A 35 8.62 -22.76 3.31
N GLY A 36 9.79 -23.28 3.70
CA GLY A 36 10.81 -23.77 2.77
C GLY A 36 11.78 -22.71 2.30
N TYR A 37 11.82 -21.54 2.95
CA TYR A 37 12.86 -20.55 2.67
C TYR A 37 14.17 -20.92 3.37
N LYS A 38 15.30 -20.62 2.71
CA LYS A 38 16.65 -20.92 3.21
C LYS A 38 17.57 -19.70 3.15
N PRO A 39 18.75 -19.70 3.77
CA PRO A 39 19.69 -18.56 3.63
C PRO A 39 20.27 -18.38 2.22
N TYR A 40 20.06 -19.35 1.32
CA TYR A 40 20.60 -19.39 -0.03
C TYR A 40 19.65 -20.12 -0.99
N GLY A 41 19.96 -20.05 -2.29
CA GLY A 41 19.19 -20.72 -3.34
C GLY A 41 18.00 -19.92 -3.84
N ASP A 42 17.17 -20.58 -4.64
CA ASP A 42 16.05 -19.94 -5.34
C ASP A 42 14.95 -19.46 -4.39
N TYR A 43 14.76 -20.12 -3.24
CA TYR A 43 13.80 -19.72 -2.21
C TYR A 43 14.59 -19.29 -0.99
N SER A 44 15.00 -18.01 -0.98
CA SER A 44 15.95 -17.49 -0.02
C SER A 44 15.36 -16.44 0.92
N VAL A 45 15.99 -16.30 2.09
CA VAL A 45 15.76 -15.20 3.04
C VAL A 45 17.06 -14.43 3.19
N GLU A 46 17.01 -13.14 2.90
CA GLU A 46 18.07 -12.20 3.25
C GLU A 46 17.72 -11.52 4.57
N ARG A 47 18.66 -11.47 5.51
CA ARG A 47 18.47 -10.87 6.84
C ARG A 47 19.16 -9.52 6.93
N THR A 48 18.52 -8.55 7.60
CA THR A 48 19.15 -7.28 8.02
C THR A 48 19.89 -6.54 6.91
N LYS A 49 19.32 -6.53 5.68
CA LYS A 49 19.89 -5.78 4.57
C LYS A 49 19.81 -4.28 4.88
N ALA A 50 20.94 -3.59 4.88
CA ALA A 50 20.95 -2.13 5.00
C ALA A 50 20.34 -1.52 3.73
N LEU A 51 19.24 -0.78 3.90
CA LEU A 51 18.63 0.01 2.83
C LEU A 51 18.85 1.49 3.12
N ILE A 52 19.26 2.24 2.10
CA ILE A 52 19.40 3.69 2.24
C ILE A 52 18.04 4.30 1.97
N HIS A 53 17.41 4.89 3.00
CA HIS A 53 16.10 5.52 2.84
C HIS A 53 16.15 6.53 1.68
N PRO A 54 15.29 6.40 0.66
CA PRO A 54 15.23 7.37 -0.42
C PRO A 54 14.62 8.63 0.19
N TYR A 55 15.34 9.74 0.13
CA TYR A 55 14.88 11.10 0.47
C TYR A 55 14.69 11.41 1.96
N VAL A 56 15.76 11.88 2.59
CA VAL A 56 15.66 12.80 3.74
C VAL A 56 16.55 14.02 3.48
N LEU A 57 15.97 15.02 2.80
CA LEU A 57 16.50 16.38 2.80
C LEU A 57 15.95 17.09 4.04
N ILE A 58 16.76 17.21 5.09
CA ILE A 58 16.48 18.12 6.22
C ILE A 58 17.37 19.35 6.01
N GLY A 59 16.80 20.39 5.40
CA GLY A 59 17.56 21.57 4.98
C GLY A 59 18.45 21.29 3.76
N THR A 60 19.71 21.76 3.78
CA THR A 60 20.72 21.56 2.71
C THR A 60 21.62 20.35 2.90
N LYS A 61 21.38 19.52 3.93
CA LYS A 61 22.18 18.32 4.20
C LYS A 61 21.37 17.06 3.94
N GLU A 62 21.85 16.23 3.02
CA GLU A 62 21.38 14.85 2.87
C GLU A 62 21.90 14.04 4.06
N GLN A 63 20.99 13.53 4.90
CA GLN A 63 21.33 12.51 5.88
C GLN A 63 20.82 11.16 5.38
N LYS A 64 21.76 10.24 5.13
CA LYS A 64 21.43 8.85 4.79
C LYS A 64 20.92 8.15 6.06
N ILE A 65 19.60 7.99 6.18
CA ILE A 65 19.01 7.14 7.20
C ILE A 65 19.03 5.72 6.65
N ASN A 66 19.78 4.83 7.31
CA ASN A 66 19.72 3.41 6.97
C ASN A 66 18.50 2.80 7.67
N ILE A 67 17.72 2.05 6.91
CA ILE A 67 16.61 1.24 7.41
C ILE A 67 16.93 -0.24 7.21
N PHE A 68 16.45 -1.07 8.12
CA PHE A 68 16.87 -2.47 8.23
C PHE A 68 15.63 -3.35 8.40
N PRO A 69 15.07 -3.91 7.32
CA PRO A 69 14.08 -4.98 7.45
C PRO A 69 14.72 -6.21 8.09
N ASP A 70 13.98 -6.90 8.95
CA ASP A 70 14.46 -8.13 9.56
C ASP A 70 14.70 -9.25 8.54
N TYR A 71 13.71 -9.46 7.67
CA TYR A 71 13.73 -10.51 6.67
C TYR A 71 13.18 -10.04 5.33
N ILE A 72 13.91 -10.33 4.25
CA ILE A 72 13.47 -10.16 2.87
C ILE A 72 13.39 -11.54 2.24
N LEU A 73 12.17 -11.98 1.95
CA LEU A 73 11.90 -13.24 1.28
C LEU A 73 12.10 -13.06 -0.23
N LYS A 74 12.85 -13.97 -0.84
CA LYS A 74 13.18 -13.94 -2.26
C LYS A 74 12.81 -15.25 -2.95
N VAL A 75 12.29 -15.10 -4.17
CA VAL A 75 12.01 -16.22 -5.07
C VAL A 75 12.72 -15.95 -6.40
N LYS A 76 13.65 -16.83 -6.77
CA LYS A 76 14.53 -16.71 -7.94
C LYS A 76 15.22 -15.35 -8.01
N GLY A 77 15.75 -14.89 -6.87
CA GLY A 77 16.45 -13.61 -6.71
C GLY A 77 15.57 -12.36 -6.61
N LYS A 78 14.25 -12.46 -6.82
CA LYS A 78 13.31 -11.32 -6.69
C LYS A 78 12.73 -11.27 -5.29
N SER A 79 12.72 -10.10 -4.66
CA SER A 79 12.03 -9.90 -3.37
C SER A 79 10.52 -10.03 -3.56
N VAL A 80 9.88 -10.78 -2.68
CA VAL A 80 8.44 -11.07 -2.76
C VAL A 80 7.69 -10.64 -1.50
N CYS A 81 8.35 -10.68 -0.34
CA CYS A 81 7.78 -10.25 0.93
C CYS A 81 8.87 -9.67 1.83
N VAL A 82 8.53 -8.63 2.58
CA VAL A 82 9.31 -8.18 3.75
C VAL A 82 8.61 -8.64 5.01
N LEU A 83 9.31 -9.30 5.94
CA LEU A 83 8.77 -9.69 7.24
C LEU A 83 9.56 -8.98 8.34
N ASP A 84 8.85 -8.23 9.18
CA ASP A 84 9.43 -7.43 10.27
C ASP A 84 8.95 -7.95 11.63
N ALA A 85 9.88 -8.18 12.55
CA ALA A 85 9.57 -8.57 13.92
C ALA A 85 9.30 -7.31 14.76
N LYS A 86 8.38 -7.43 15.72
CA LYS A 86 8.12 -6.41 16.74
C LYS A 86 8.07 -7.03 18.12
N SER A 87 8.17 -6.19 19.15
CA SER A 87 7.95 -6.67 20.53
C SER A 87 6.48 -7.08 20.72
N PRO A 88 6.16 -8.09 21.56
CA PRO A 88 4.77 -8.48 21.86
C PRO A 88 3.83 -7.37 22.34
N ARG A 89 4.39 -6.23 22.78
CA ARG A 89 3.64 -5.06 23.26
C ARG A 89 3.30 -4.05 22.17
N GLU A 90 3.83 -4.25 20.97
CA GLU A 90 3.66 -3.32 19.87
C GLU A 90 2.45 -3.68 19.00
N ASN A 91 1.82 -2.62 18.48
CA ASN A 91 0.74 -2.76 17.51
C ASN A 91 1.33 -3.04 16.13
N ILE A 92 0.85 -4.11 15.49
CA ILE A 92 1.25 -4.54 14.14
C ILE A 92 0.10 -4.48 13.13
N LYS A 93 -1.07 -3.98 13.55
CA LYS A 93 -2.30 -3.89 12.76
C LYS A 93 -2.47 -2.53 12.10
N SER A 94 -1.89 -1.48 12.70
CA SER A 94 -1.97 -0.11 12.21
C SER A 94 -0.86 0.78 12.78
N GLY A 95 -0.69 1.97 12.20
CA GLY A 95 0.22 2.99 12.68
C GLY A 95 1.67 2.75 12.27
N LYS A 96 2.61 3.34 13.02
CA LYS A 96 4.02 3.51 12.64
C LYS A 96 4.73 2.22 12.23
N ASN A 97 4.45 1.11 12.90
CA ASN A 97 5.09 -0.16 12.57
C ASN A 97 4.66 -0.68 11.20
N VAL A 98 3.37 -0.56 10.88
CA VAL A 98 2.83 -0.93 9.56
C VAL A 98 3.37 -0.01 8.47
N GLU A 99 3.41 1.30 8.72
CA GLU A 99 3.99 2.31 7.81
C GLU A 99 5.49 2.03 7.54
N GLN A 100 6.23 1.64 8.57
CA GLN A 100 7.65 1.26 8.47
C GLN A 100 7.84 0.02 7.59
N ALA A 101 7.15 -1.08 7.89
CA ALA A 101 7.26 -2.31 7.11
C ALA A 101 6.80 -2.13 5.65
N TYR A 102 5.76 -1.32 5.43
CA TYR A 102 5.33 -0.92 4.09
C TYR A 102 6.44 -0.18 3.34
N SER A 103 7.08 0.79 3.98
CA SER A 103 8.17 1.58 3.40
C SER A 103 9.34 0.70 2.97
N TYR A 104 9.61 -0.39 3.69
CA TYR A 104 10.62 -1.39 3.29
C TYR A 104 10.21 -2.14 2.02
N ALA A 105 8.96 -2.59 1.94
CA ALA A 105 8.49 -3.38 0.81
C ALA A 105 8.50 -2.59 -0.50
N ILE A 106 8.06 -1.32 -0.48
CA ILE A 106 8.05 -0.48 -1.68
C ILE A 106 9.42 0.14 -2.02
N HIS A 107 10.43 -0.07 -1.17
CA HIS A 107 11.76 0.51 -1.37
C HIS A 107 12.33 0.15 -2.76
N PRO A 108 12.98 1.07 -3.49
CA PRO A 108 13.47 0.82 -4.85
C PRO A 108 14.38 -0.41 -5.00
N GLU A 109 15.15 -0.74 -3.96
CA GLU A 109 15.99 -1.94 -3.93
C GLU A 109 15.27 -3.24 -3.55
N ILE A 110 14.07 -3.16 -2.98
CA ILE A 110 13.31 -4.32 -2.51
C ILE A 110 12.19 -4.64 -3.49
N ARG A 111 11.24 -3.71 -3.68
CA ARG A 111 10.07 -3.85 -4.57
C ARG A 111 9.29 -5.15 -4.35
N ALA A 112 8.95 -5.44 -3.09
CA ALA A 112 8.10 -6.56 -2.72
C ALA A 112 6.61 -6.16 -2.76
N ASN A 113 5.74 -7.10 -3.17
CA ASN A 113 4.29 -6.87 -3.20
C ASN A 113 3.62 -7.14 -1.85
N LEU A 114 4.26 -7.96 -1.01
CA LEU A 114 3.77 -8.28 0.33
C LEU A 114 4.70 -7.71 1.39
N TYR A 115 4.11 -7.42 2.55
CA TYR A 115 4.85 -7.23 3.78
C TYR A 115 4.07 -7.84 4.94
N ALA A 116 4.79 -8.29 5.94
CA ALA A 116 4.23 -8.94 7.10
C ALA A 116 4.89 -8.40 8.37
N LEU A 117 4.13 -8.41 9.44
CA LEU A 117 4.61 -8.08 10.77
C LEU A 117 4.25 -9.22 11.71
N CYS A 118 5.17 -9.54 12.62
CA CYS A 118 4.95 -10.51 13.67
C CYS A 118 5.43 -9.94 14.99
N ASN A 119 4.55 -9.91 15.99
CA ASN A 119 4.93 -9.50 17.36
C ASN A 119 5.03 -10.69 18.32
N GLY A 120 4.97 -11.92 17.80
CA GLY A 120 4.98 -13.15 18.57
C GLY A 120 3.61 -13.57 19.13
N ILE A 121 2.65 -12.65 19.22
CA ILE A 121 1.26 -12.95 19.57
C ILE A 121 0.45 -13.17 18.30
N GLU A 122 0.66 -12.33 17.30
CA GLU A 122 -0.12 -12.29 16.06
C GLU A 122 0.81 -12.12 14.86
N LEU A 123 0.41 -12.70 13.73
CA LEU A 123 1.02 -12.52 12.42
C LEU A 123 0.02 -11.77 11.55
N THR A 124 0.47 -10.67 10.95
CA THR A 124 -0.34 -9.85 10.06
C THR A 124 0.37 -9.69 8.72
N VAL A 125 -0.31 -9.97 7.62
CA VAL A 125 0.23 -9.93 6.25
C VAL A 125 -0.59 -8.97 5.43
N PHE A 126 0.06 -8.09 4.68
CA PHE A 126 -0.55 -7.05 3.89
C PHE A 126 -0.06 -7.10 2.45
N HIS A 127 -0.94 -6.70 1.52
CA HIS A 127 -0.55 -6.33 0.17
C HIS A 127 -0.20 -4.85 0.11
N ILE A 128 0.78 -4.43 -0.68
CA ILE A 128 1.14 -3.00 -0.83
C ILE A 128 -0.04 -2.13 -1.29
N ASN A 129 -0.94 -2.69 -2.10
CA ASN A 129 -2.12 -1.99 -2.65
C ASN A 129 -3.44 -2.25 -1.88
N GLN A 130 -3.39 -2.77 -0.65
CA GLN A 130 -4.58 -2.95 0.19
C GLN A 130 -4.38 -2.33 1.55
N ILE A 131 -5.41 -1.68 2.09
CA ILE A 131 -5.36 -1.08 3.42
C ILE A 131 -5.52 -2.16 4.48
N LYS A 132 -6.48 -3.07 4.26
CA LYS A 132 -6.76 -4.18 5.16
C LYS A 132 -5.69 -5.28 5.03
N PRO A 133 -5.39 -5.98 6.12
CA PRO A 133 -4.54 -7.16 6.04
C PRO A 133 -5.21 -8.27 5.23
N ILE A 134 -4.40 -9.01 4.47
CA ILE A 134 -4.82 -10.23 3.79
C ILE A 134 -4.97 -11.36 4.80
N ILE A 135 -4.01 -11.46 5.72
CA ILE A 135 -4.01 -12.42 6.82
C ILE A 135 -3.83 -11.67 8.12
N GLN A 136 -4.61 -12.06 9.11
CA GLN A 136 -4.45 -11.60 10.48
C GLN A 136 -4.85 -12.75 11.42
N MET A 137 -3.88 -13.38 12.08
CA MET A 137 -4.16 -14.52 12.95
C MET A 137 -3.23 -14.60 14.17
N PRO A 138 -3.71 -15.13 15.31
CA PRO A 138 -2.86 -15.48 16.44
C PRO A 138 -1.81 -16.53 16.04
N LEU A 139 -0.57 -16.39 16.52
CA LEU A 139 0.49 -17.37 16.23
C LEU A 139 0.21 -18.74 16.85
N GLU A 140 -0.52 -18.79 17.96
CA GLU A 140 -0.91 -20.04 18.63
C GLU A 140 -1.82 -20.89 17.73
N GLU A 141 -2.57 -20.26 16.83
CA GLU A 141 -3.48 -20.93 15.88
C GLU A 141 -2.82 -21.22 14.52
N LEU A 142 -1.56 -20.83 14.33
CA LEU A 142 -0.87 -20.88 13.04
C LEU A 142 -0.74 -22.30 12.47
N ASN A 143 -0.55 -23.28 13.36
CA ASN A 143 -0.43 -24.68 12.96
C ASN A 143 -1.74 -25.25 12.41
N ASP A 144 -2.86 -24.84 13.01
CA ASP A 144 -4.20 -25.30 12.63
C ASP A 144 -4.67 -24.63 11.33
N ASN A 145 -4.23 -23.40 11.08
CA ASN A 145 -4.57 -22.60 9.90
C ASN A 145 -3.42 -22.44 8.90
N TRP A 146 -2.48 -23.41 8.88
CA TRP A 146 -1.24 -23.31 8.10
C TRP A 146 -1.46 -23.07 6.60
N GLU A 147 -2.54 -23.64 6.05
CA GLU A 147 -2.87 -23.52 4.62
C GLU A 147 -3.08 -22.07 4.17
N GLU A 148 -3.59 -21.19 5.05
CA GLU A 148 -3.77 -19.77 4.73
C GLU A 148 -2.42 -19.07 4.47
N ILE A 149 -1.46 -19.28 5.37
CA ILE A 149 -0.11 -18.72 5.24
C ILE A 149 0.61 -19.34 4.04
N GLU A 150 0.53 -20.66 3.90
CA GLU A 150 1.20 -21.37 2.82
C GLU A 150 0.64 -20.93 1.46
N THR A 151 -0.65 -20.59 1.37
CA THR A 151 -1.27 -20.13 0.14
C THR A 151 -0.78 -18.77 -0.32
N ILE A 152 -0.36 -17.92 0.61
CA ILE A 152 0.01 -16.53 0.32
C ILE A 152 1.52 -16.33 0.33
N ILE A 153 2.25 -16.89 1.29
CA ILE A 153 3.67 -16.58 1.52
C ILE A 153 4.61 -17.67 1.00
N ALA A 154 4.13 -18.90 0.75
CA ALA A 154 5.03 -19.97 0.30
C ALA A 154 5.69 -19.61 -1.04
N PRO A 155 6.97 -19.93 -1.24
CA PRO A 155 7.76 -19.43 -2.37
C PRO A 155 7.18 -19.85 -3.73
N TYR A 156 6.48 -20.97 -3.80
CA TYR A 156 5.85 -21.52 -5.01
C TYR A 156 4.45 -20.94 -5.31
N LYS A 157 3.86 -20.16 -4.39
CA LYS A 157 2.55 -19.50 -4.57
C LYS A 157 2.62 -17.97 -4.54
N ILE A 158 3.54 -17.41 -3.75
CA ILE A 158 3.61 -15.98 -3.48
C ILE A 158 3.75 -15.11 -4.74
N GLN A 159 4.46 -15.58 -5.77
CA GLN A 159 4.61 -14.83 -7.03
C GLN A 159 3.30 -14.72 -7.83
N SER A 160 2.37 -15.66 -7.63
CA SER A 160 1.05 -15.64 -8.28
C SER A 160 -0.03 -14.93 -7.47
N TYR A 161 0.30 -14.46 -6.25
CA TYR A 161 -0.66 -13.73 -5.43
C TYR A 161 -0.88 -12.33 -6.03
N LEU A 162 -2.03 -12.17 -6.69
CA LEU A 162 -2.54 -10.90 -7.16
C LEU A 162 -3.95 -10.73 -6.60
N PRO A 163 -4.17 -9.76 -5.70
CA PRO A 163 -5.50 -9.59 -5.13
C PRO A 163 -6.55 -9.07 -6.14
N PHE A 164 -6.10 -8.54 -7.27
CA PHE A 164 -6.90 -7.81 -8.26
C PHE A 164 -6.45 -8.15 -9.69
N PRO A 165 -7.21 -7.79 -10.75
CA PRO A 165 -6.85 -8.07 -12.15
C PRO A 165 -5.45 -7.57 -12.52
N GLU A 166 -4.71 -8.33 -13.34
CA GLU A 166 -3.31 -8.07 -13.76
C GLU A 166 -3.04 -6.69 -14.39
N LYS A 167 -4.07 -5.93 -14.79
CA LYS A 167 -3.94 -4.68 -15.56
C LYS A 167 -4.30 -3.40 -14.79
N LEU A 168 -4.52 -3.46 -13.48
CA LEU A 168 -4.78 -2.26 -12.69
C LEU A 168 -3.46 -1.63 -12.23
N TYR A 169 -3.30 -0.33 -12.45
CA TYR A 169 -2.25 0.45 -11.80
C TYR A 169 -2.55 0.55 -10.29
N PRO A 170 -1.54 0.54 -9.41
CA PRO A 170 -1.76 0.76 -7.98
C PRO A 170 -2.43 2.12 -7.71
N ASP A 171 -3.31 2.18 -6.71
CA ASP A 171 -3.97 3.43 -6.31
C ASP A 171 -3.01 4.38 -5.58
N TYR A 172 -2.93 5.62 -6.04
CA TYR A 172 -2.07 6.65 -5.45
C TYR A 172 -2.52 7.10 -4.06
N GLY A 173 -3.83 7.09 -3.80
CA GLY A 173 -4.37 7.43 -2.49
C GLY A 173 -3.96 6.44 -1.42
N ILE A 174 -4.02 5.14 -1.70
CA ILE A 174 -3.50 4.08 -0.83
C ILE A 174 -2.01 4.27 -0.60
N TYR A 175 -1.24 4.57 -1.65
CA TYR A 175 0.17 4.87 -1.51
C TYR A 175 0.42 6.03 -0.52
N LEU A 176 -0.27 7.16 -0.67
CA LEU A 176 -0.17 8.29 0.26
C LEU A 176 -0.58 7.90 1.69
N TYR A 177 -1.71 7.21 1.85
CA TYR A 177 -2.21 6.76 3.15
C TYR A 177 -1.18 5.91 3.90
N LYS A 178 -0.57 4.94 3.21
CA LYS A 178 0.42 4.04 3.80
C LYS A 178 1.77 4.70 4.06
N GLN A 179 2.03 5.85 3.44
CA GLN A 179 3.14 6.74 3.80
C GLN A 179 2.81 7.62 5.02
N GLY A 180 1.66 7.43 5.67
CA GLY A 180 1.22 8.19 6.83
C GLY A 180 0.59 9.55 6.49
N ILE A 181 0.29 9.82 5.22
CA ILE A 181 -0.42 11.04 4.81
C ILE A 181 -1.87 10.94 5.28
N THR A 182 -2.34 12.00 5.95
CA THR A 182 -3.71 12.07 6.49
C THR A 182 -4.56 13.05 5.68
N LYS A 183 -5.90 12.95 5.81
CA LYS A 183 -6.88 13.86 5.19
C LYS A 183 -6.71 15.34 5.55
N ASN A 184 -5.90 15.67 6.56
CA ASN A 184 -5.64 17.04 6.97
C ASN A 184 -4.55 17.71 6.11
N ILE A 185 -3.70 16.91 5.47
CA ILE A 185 -2.60 17.37 4.63
C ILE A 185 -3.14 17.75 3.26
N LYS A 186 -2.89 18.99 2.85
CA LYS A 186 -3.23 19.46 1.50
C LYS A 186 -2.23 18.88 0.50
N GLN A 187 -2.75 18.36 -0.61
CA GLN A 187 -1.98 18.00 -1.80
C GLN A 187 -2.20 19.10 -2.85
N CYS A 188 -1.13 19.54 -3.49
CA CYS A 188 -1.17 20.54 -4.54
C CYS A 188 -0.57 19.92 -5.81
N ASP A 189 -1.39 19.81 -6.84
CA ASP A 189 -1.02 19.25 -8.14
C ASP A 189 -1.14 20.34 -9.19
N TYR A 190 -0.06 20.60 -9.92
CA TYR A 190 0.04 21.72 -10.87
C TYR A 190 -0.10 21.24 -12.31
N GLU A 191 -0.75 22.06 -13.15
CA GLU A 191 -0.96 21.79 -14.57
C GLU A 191 -1.49 20.39 -14.88
N VAL A 192 -2.41 19.89 -14.04
CA VAL A 192 -2.99 18.55 -14.19
C VAL A 192 -3.75 18.49 -15.52
N PRO A 193 -3.36 17.62 -16.46
CA PRO A 193 -4.01 17.52 -17.75
C PRO A 193 -5.30 16.72 -17.62
N VAL A 194 -6.44 17.40 -17.48
CA VAL A 194 -7.74 16.75 -17.40
C VAL A 194 -8.22 16.39 -18.79
N ASP A 195 -8.13 15.11 -19.11
CA ASP A 195 -8.53 14.53 -20.40
C ASP A 195 -9.81 13.68 -20.30
N HIS A 196 -10.22 13.29 -19.10
CA HIS A 196 -11.43 12.51 -18.86
C HIS A 196 -12.11 12.89 -17.54
N ILE A 197 -13.43 13.00 -17.58
CA ILE A 197 -14.28 13.16 -16.38
C ILE A 197 -15.45 12.19 -16.47
N ALA A 198 -15.73 11.51 -15.35
CA ALA A 198 -16.92 10.68 -15.21
C ALA A 198 -17.75 11.12 -14.00
N ARG A 199 -19.08 11.03 -14.12
CA ARG A 199 -19.99 11.14 -12.98
C ARG A 199 -20.14 9.76 -12.36
N VAL A 200 -19.66 9.62 -11.13
CA VAL A 200 -19.66 8.35 -10.38
C VAL A 200 -21.03 8.08 -9.76
N ASN A 201 -21.68 9.13 -9.26
CA ASN A 201 -23.03 9.09 -8.71
C ASN A 201 -23.69 10.49 -8.76
N ASP A 202 -24.82 10.68 -8.10
CA ASP A 202 -25.55 11.96 -8.14
C ASP A 202 -24.84 13.16 -7.50
N TYR A 203 -23.82 12.88 -6.69
CA TYR A 203 -23.12 13.87 -5.88
C TYR A 203 -21.63 13.96 -6.20
N THR A 204 -21.09 13.01 -6.96
CA THR A 204 -19.64 12.84 -7.14
C THR A 204 -19.29 12.73 -8.62
N PHE A 205 -18.35 13.57 -9.03
CA PHE A 205 -17.61 13.47 -10.28
C PHE A 205 -16.18 13.06 -9.97
N SER A 206 -15.52 12.42 -10.92
CA SER A 206 -14.15 11.95 -10.77
C SER A 206 -13.35 12.25 -12.03
N ILE A 207 -12.17 12.81 -11.82
CA ILE A 207 -11.10 12.89 -12.82
C ILE A 207 -10.16 11.72 -12.55
N ASN A 208 -9.93 10.88 -13.56
CA ASN A 208 -9.01 9.75 -13.45
C ASN A 208 -7.80 9.99 -14.32
N ILE A 209 -6.62 10.02 -13.71
CA ILE A 209 -5.35 10.17 -14.43
C ILE A 209 -4.33 9.18 -13.90
N ASN A 210 -3.23 9.02 -14.65
CA ASN A 210 -2.06 8.33 -14.16
C ASN A 210 -1.02 9.33 -13.65
N ARG A 211 -0.36 8.97 -12.54
CA ARG A 211 0.73 9.75 -11.95
C ARG A 211 1.91 8.84 -11.67
N LYS A 212 3.11 9.28 -12.07
CA LYS A 212 4.35 8.62 -11.69
C LYS A 212 4.86 9.12 -10.33
N ALA A 213 5.17 8.22 -9.42
CA ALA A 213 5.92 8.51 -8.20
C ALA A 213 7.11 7.54 -8.09
N GLY A 214 8.32 8.09 -8.20
CA GLY A 214 9.53 7.26 -8.38
C GLY A 214 9.48 6.49 -9.70
N ASP A 215 9.64 5.18 -9.64
CA ASP A 215 9.59 4.27 -10.81
C ASP A 215 8.22 3.59 -11.01
N VAL A 216 7.23 3.92 -10.18
CA VAL A 216 5.90 3.32 -10.22
C VAL A 216 4.89 4.32 -10.77
N GLU A 217 4.06 3.86 -11.69
CA GLU A 217 2.91 4.60 -12.20
C GLU A 217 1.67 4.18 -11.40
N TYR A 218 0.94 5.17 -10.90
CA TYR A 218 -0.24 4.99 -10.06
C TYR A 218 -1.47 5.57 -10.75
N ALA A 219 -2.61 4.93 -10.55
CA ALA A 219 -3.91 5.53 -10.86
C ALA A 219 -4.27 6.56 -9.78
N VAL A 220 -4.85 7.68 -10.18
CA VAL A 220 -5.33 8.73 -9.29
C VAL A 220 -6.78 9.07 -9.65
N ALA A 221 -7.68 8.90 -8.67
CA ALA A 221 -9.04 9.41 -8.74
C ALA A 221 -9.14 10.72 -7.96
N PHE A 222 -9.43 11.82 -8.66
CA PHE A 222 -9.78 13.08 -8.02
C PHE A 222 -11.29 13.27 -7.97
N ASP A 223 -11.87 13.10 -6.79
CA ASP A 223 -13.31 13.18 -6.59
C ASP A 223 -13.75 14.58 -6.16
N PHE A 224 -14.87 15.03 -6.68
CA PHE A 224 -15.38 16.38 -6.42
C PHE A 224 -16.89 16.50 -6.62
N ASP A 225 -17.46 17.53 -5.99
CA ASP A 225 -18.90 17.78 -6.00
C ASP A 225 -19.34 18.72 -7.14
N LYS A 226 -20.65 18.97 -7.24
CA LYS A 226 -21.22 19.90 -8.23
C LYS A 226 -20.69 21.33 -8.11
N LYS A 227 -20.34 21.77 -6.90
CA LYS A 227 -19.78 23.11 -6.71
C LYS A 227 -18.40 23.19 -7.36
N ARG A 228 -17.55 22.18 -7.13
CA ARG A 228 -16.23 22.09 -7.76
C ARG A 228 -16.34 21.89 -9.28
N LEU A 229 -17.35 21.17 -9.77
CA LEU A 229 -17.61 21.09 -11.20
C LEU A 229 -17.86 22.48 -11.81
N ALA A 230 -18.69 23.32 -11.18
CA ALA A 230 -18.93 24.67 -11.66
C ALA A 230 -17.64 25.52 -11.69
N GLU A 231 -16.78 25.37 -10.68
CA GLU A 231 -15.45 26.01 -10.66
C GLU A 231 -14.57 25.54 -11.82
N PHE A 232 -14.47 24.23 -12.04
CA PHE A 232 -13.73 23.67 -13.19
C PHE A 232 -14.24 24.20 -14.53
N LEU A 233 -15.55 24.19 -14.74
CA LEU A 233 -16.17 24.69 -15.97
C LEU A 233 -15.92 26.20 -16.19
N SER A 234 -15.74 26.99 -15.13
CA SER A 234 -15.43 28.42 -15.25
C SER A 234 -14.00 28.70 -15.76
N THR A 235 -13.12 27.69 -15.77
CA THR A 235 -11.74 27.82 -16.25
C THR A 235 -11.58 27.59 -17.76
N MET A 236 -12.67 27.26 -18.46
CA MET A 236 -12.68 27.00 -19.91
C MET A 236 -13.61 27.96 -20.66
N SER A 237 -13.58 27.94 -21.99
CA SER A 237 -14.51 28.73 -22.81
C SER A 237 -15.95 28.26 -22.60
N GLU A 238 -16.90 29.17 -22.80
CA GLU A 238 -18.34 28.89 -22.59
C GLU A 238 -18.83 27.70 -23.42
N GLU A 239 -18.47 27.65 -24.71
CA GLU A 239 -18.81 26.55 -25.62
C GLU A 239 -18.32 25.21 -25.06
N ARG A 240 -17.05 25.15 -24.65
CA ARG A 240 -16.42 23.94 -24.12
C ARG A 240 -17.02 23.52 -22.78
N ALA A 241 -17.34 24.48 -21.90
CA ALA A 241 -18.00 24.22 -20.64
C ALA A 241 -19.38 23.57 -20.84
N GLN A 242 -20.15 24.08 -21.81
CA GLN A 242 -21.46 23.53 -22.13
C GLN A 242 -21.38 22.10 -22.66
N GLU A 243 -20.39 21.79 -23.51
CA GLU A 243 -20.16 20.42 -24.00
C GLU A 243 -19.86 19.44 -22.86
N VAL A 244 -18.91 19.79 -21.99
CA VAL A 244 -18.53 18.99 -20.82
C VAL A 244 -19.72 18.78 -19.89
N PHE A 245 -20.44 19.84 -19.56
CA PHE A 245 -21.62 19.75 -18.67
C PHE A 245 -22.73 18.88 -19.28
N SER A 246 -23.03 19.06 -20.56
CA SER A 246 -24.04 18.28 -21.28
C SER A 246 -23.69 16.79 -21.26
N ALA A 247 -22.44 16.42 -21.53
CA ALA A 247 -21.98 15.04 -21.50
C ALA A 247 -22.06 14.38 -20.10
N LEU A 248 -21.82 15.14 -19.02
CA LEU A 248 -21.91 14.63 -17.65
C LEU A 248 -23.35 14.49 -17.13
N THR A 249 -24.34 15.02 -17.85
CA THR A 249 -25.77 14.97 -17.48
C THR A 249 -26.59 13.98 -18.29
N ARG A 250 -25.99 13.35 -19.32
CA ARG A 250 -26.61 12.32 -20.15
C ARG A 250 -25.74 11.09 -20.24
N GLN A 251 -26.33 9.91 -20.47
CA GLN A 251 -25.58 8.67 -20.67
C GLN A 251 -24.55 8.84 -21.82
N PRO A 252 -23.27 8.44 -21.66
CA PRO A 252 -22.71 7.56 -20.62
C PRO A 252 -22.31 8.23 -19.29
N TYR A 253 -22.63 9.51 -19.09
CA TYR A 253 -22.26 10.31 -17.92
C TYR A 253 -20.75 10.50 -17.76
N SER A 254 -20.05 10.56 -18.89
CA SER A 254 -18.61 10.82 -18.96
C SER A 254 -18.29 11.64 -20.20
N VAL A 255 -17.10 12.23 -20.21
CA VAL A 255 -16.61 13.05 -21.32
C VAL A 255 -15.09 12.95 -21.43
N ASP A 256 -14.63 12.77 -22.67
CA ASP A 256 -13.23 12.94 -23.05
C ASP A 256 -13.01 14.39 -23.50
N ILE A 257 -11.96 15.02 -22.98
CA ILE A 257 -11.62 16.41 -23.19
C ILE A 257 -10.35 16.47 -24.04
N GLN A 258 -10.49 16.83 -25.31
CA GLN A 258 -9.37 16.92 -26.25
C GLN A 258 -9.27 18.34 -26.86
N PRO A 259 -8.09 18.99 -26.81
CA PRO A 259 -6.88 18.59 -26.08
C PRO A 259 -7.11 18.61 -24.55
N PRO A 260 -6.33 17.91 -23.72
CA PRO A 260 -6.54 17.93 -22.26
C PRO A 260 -6.60 19.35 -21.69
N HIS A 261 -7.55 19.61 -20.78
CA HIS A 261 -7.68 20.91 -20.11
C HIS A 261 -6.81 20.93 -18.86
N LYS A 262 -5.80 21.80 -18.84
CA LYS A 262 -4.86 21.89 -17.72
C LYS A 262 -5.42 22.79 -16.61
N VAL A 263 -5.40 22.28 -15.38
CA VAL A 263 -5.81 23.03 -14.19
C VAL A 263 -4.91 22.70 -13.01
N ASP A 264 -4.76 23.64 -12.08
CA ASP A 264 -4.16 23.34 -10.78
C ASP A 264 -5.24 22.73 -9.88
N ILE A 265 -4.88 21.72 -9.09
CA ILE A 265 -5.79 21.01 -8.19
C ILE A 265 -5.25 21.07 -6.77
N ILE A 266 -6.06 21.60 -5.86
CA ILE A 266 -5.84 21.46 -4.42
C ILE A 266 -6.76 20.36 -3.92
N SER A 267 -6.20 19.29 -3.38
CA SER A 267 -6.97 18.15 -2.90
C SER A 267 -6.54 17.70 -1.49
N ARG A 268 -7.32 16.79 -0.90
CA ARG A 268 -7.02 16.12 0.37
C ARG A 268 -7.40 14.66 0.24
N LEU A 269 -6.67 13.80 0.94
CA LEU A 269 -7.00 12.38 0.99
C LEU A 269 -8.46 12.17 1.46
N GLY A 270 -9.21 11.37 0.71
CA GLY A 270 -10.57 10.97 1.04
C GLY A 270 -10.62 9.82 2.05
N GLU A 271 -11.71 9.07 1.98
CA GLU A 271 -11.91 7.87 2.79
C GLU A 271 -11.76 6.62 1.90
N PRO A 272 -11.28 5.49 2.46
CA PRO A 272 -11.20 4.22 1.74
C PRO A 272 -12.52 3.80 1.12
N THR A 273 -12.48 3.46 -0.17
CA THR A 273 -13.65 3.08 -0.95
C THR A 273 -13.39 1.75 -1.65
N GLN A 274 -14.26 0.78 -1.42
CA GLN A 274 -14.24 -0.51 -2.13
C GLN A 274 -14.90 -0.36 -3.50
N THR A 275 -14.15 -0.59 -4.57
CA THR A 275 -14.69 -0.71 -5.93
C THR A 275 -14.93 -2.18 -6.28
N LYS A 276 -15.42 -2.43 -7.50
CA LYS A 276 -15.65 -3.79 -8.02
C LYS A 276 -14.38 -4.64 -8.03
N TYR A 277 -13.23 -4.02 -8.29
CA TYR A 277 -11.99 -4.75 -8.56
C TYR A 277 -10.86 -4.40 -7.62
N GLU A 278 -10.94 -3.33 -6.84
CA GLU A 278 -9.86 -2.87 -5.97
C GLU A 278 -10.37 -1.97 -4.84
N GLU A 279 -9.56 -1.77 -3.81
CA GLU A 279 -9.75 -0.71 -2.83
C GLU A 279 -9.02 0.53 -3.34
N ILE A 280 -9.62 1.71 -3.23
CA ILE A 280 -9.00 3.00 -3.60
C ILE A 280 -9.18 4.03 -2.48
N ILE A 281 -8.38 5.09 -2.48
CA ILE A 281 -8.65 6.28 -1.67
C ILE A 281 -8.64 7.52 -2.58
N PRO A 282 -9.81 8.05 -2.98
CA PRO A 282 -9.84 9.20 -3.89
C PRO A 282 -9.26 10.45 -3.22
N LEU A 283 -8.64 11.31 -4.02
CA LEU A 283 -8.23 12.65 -3.61
C LEU A 283 -9.41 13.62 -3.78
N ILE A 284 -9.94 14.13 -2.67
CA ILE A 284 -11.10 15.01 -2.69
C ILE A 284 -10.67 16.44 -3.02
N ILE A 285 -11.07 16.93 -4.19
CA ILE A 285 -10.76 18.29 -4.64
C ILE A 285 -11.42 19.30 -3.70
N LYS A 286 -10.62 20.28 -3.27
CA LYS A 286 -11.02 21.41 -2.43
C LYS A 286 -11.07 22.72 -3.19
N ALA A 287 -10.30 22.85 -4.27
CA ALA A 287 -10.35 23.97 -5.21
C ALA A 287 -9.67 23.59 -6.53
N PHE A 288 -10.13 24.19 -7.62
CA PHE A 288 -9.35 24.33 -8.86
C PHE A 288 -8.65 25.69 -8.82
N GLY A 289 -7.37 25.72 -9.18
CA GLY A 289 -6.54 26.92 -9.29
C GLY A 289 -6.41 27.41 -10.72
#